data_AF-A0A1Q7DV80-F1
#
_entry.id   AF-A0A1Q7DV80-F1
#
_cell.length_a   1.000
_cell.length_b   1.000
_cell.length_c   1.000
_cell.angle_alpha   90.00
_cell.angle_beta   90.00
_cell.angle_gamma   90.00
#
_symmetry.space_group_name_H-M   'P 1'
#
loop_
_entity.id
_entity.type
_entity.pdbx_description
1 polymer ?
#
loop_
_entity_poly.entity_id
_entity_poly.type
_entity_poly.pdbx_seq_one_letter_code
_entity_poly.pdbx_strand_id
1 'polypeptide(L)'
;MRLGHALAAVGLAALPGVTAAQTIDRSNGEAGAPILQLTTAPRAAALGGALTAAGGVTSIFANPAGAITVRHLEVQLGGQTLFEGSKAGSMAVGIRTRSVGLALGIRYLDLGSVDEVVCNGCGGSGTPTGQRLSANEQAFALAGAVELGHASVGAAVNYYSTTLAEASGGAASFSAGVRGRVSDRLAIGASLQYVGGDVNVGGFGAPLPRTVRAGAELRPLGPSHERLHLLFAADYAAVRGAPGRVGGGVEVGLADPATQLLVVARLGLASRAGGDFETRPVTLGVGLKFRQVSLDYAYAGSALLGSQHRLGLTFADR
;
A
#
# COMPACT_ATOMS: atom_id res chain seq x y z
N MET A 1 -4.26 -23.09 47.30
CA MET A 1 -3.09 -23.18 46.40
C MET A 1 -3.18 -22.03 45.40
N ARG A 2 -2.08 -21.31 45.21
CA ARG A 2 -2.04 -19.91 44.76
C ARG A 2 -2.22 -19.78 43.24
N LEU A 3 -3.18 -18.93 42.84
CA LEU A 3 -3.31 -18.39 41.49
C LEU A 3 -2.31 -17.22 41.35
N GLY A 4 -1.19 -17.47 40.66
CA GLY A 4 -0.19 -16.43 40.37
C GLY A 4 -0.64 -15.58 39.19
N HIS A 5 -0.96 -14.31 39.45
CA HIS A 5 -1.20 -13.31 38.42
C HIS A 5 0.15 -12.92 37.78
N ALA A 6 0.44 -13.45 36.60
CA ALA A 6 1.56 -12.98 35.79
C ALA A 6 1.11 -11.73 35.02
N LEU A 7 1.34 -10.56 35.62
CA LEU A 7 1.34 -9.27 34.94
C LEU A 7 2.53 -9.25 33.97
N ALA A 8 2.29 -9.59 32.70
CA ALA A 8 3.25 -9.35 31.63
C ALA A 8 3.18 -7.86 31.27
N ALA A 9 4.08 -7.07 31.84
CA ALA A 9 4.32 -5.70 31.42
C ALA A 9 4.86 -5.71 29.98
N VAL A 10 4.01 -5.33 29.02
CA VAL A 10 4.41 -5.13 27.63
C VAL A 10 5.05 -3.75 27.53
N GLY A 11 6.39 -3.71 27.51
CA GLY A 11 7.15 -2.50 27.24
C GLY A 11 6.87 -2.02 25.83
N LEU A 12 6.22 -0.87 25.70
CA LEU A 12 6.11 -0.13 24.45
C LEU A 12 7.52 0.38 24.10
N ALA A 13 8.23 -0.34 23.24
CA ALA A 13 9.51 0.12 22.73
C ALA A 13 9.26 1.39 21.91
N ALA A 14 9.57 2.55 22.51
CA ALA A 14 9.67 3.80 21.80
C ALA A 14 10.76 3.63 20.72
N LEU A 15 10.35 3.62 19.45
CA LEU A 15 11.28 3.72 18.34
C LEU A 15 11.99 5.09 18.47
N PRO A 16 13.32 5.14 18.65
CA PRO A 16 14.03 6.40 18.62
C PRO A 16 13.82 7.02 17.25
N GLY A 17 13.24 8.23 17.22
CA GLY A 17 13.08 9.02 16.01
C GLY A 17 14.46 9.33 15.44
N VAL A 18 14.89 8.58 14.44
CA VAL A 18 16.06 8.93 13.64
C VAL A 18 15.65 10.10 12.75
N THR A 19 15.74 11.31 13.28
CA THR A 19 15.73 12.53 12.46
C THR A 19 17.12 12.71 11.87
N ALA A 20 17.47 11.89 10.88
CA ALA A 20 18.51 12.30 9.95
C ALA A 20 17.88 13.42 9.11
N ALA A 21 18.42 14.64 9.21
CA ALA A 21 18.11 15.70 8.26
C ALA A 21 18.56 15.20 6.87
N GLN A 22 17.62 14.68 6.08
CA GLN A 22 17.90 14.26 4.73
C GLN A 22 17.87 15.50 3.85
N THR A 23 18.97 15.77 3.17
CA THR A 23 19.06 16.78 2.12
C THR A 23 18.00 16.47 1.07
N ILE A 24 17.07 17.40 0.87
CA ILE A 24 16.11 17.36 -0.24
C ILE A 24 16.94 17.57 -1.51
N ASP A 25 17.20 16.49 -2.25
CA ASP A 25 17.74 16.60 -3.60
C ASP A 25 16.68 17.27 -4.49
N ARG A 26 17.08 18.22 -5.33
CA ARG A 26 16.16 18.91 -6.25
C ARG A 26 15.66 18.00 -7.37
N SER A 27 16.25 16.81 -7.53
CA SER A 27 15.73 15.72 -8.36
C SER A 27 14.50 15.03 -7.74
N ASN A 28 14.09 15.39 -6.51
CA ASN A 28 13.07 14.66 -5.77
C ASN A 28 11.62 14.74 -6.32
N GLY A 29 11.43 15.46 -7.43
CA GLY A 29 10.17 15.50 -8.20
C GLY A 29 10.20 14.72 -9.52
N GLU A 30 11.30 14.02 -9.85
CA GLU A 30 11.47 13.36 -11.15
C GLU A 30 10.68 12.06 -11.31
N ALA A 31 10.25 11.43 -10.22
CA ALA A 31 9.52 10.16 -10.28
C ALA A 31 8.04 10.40 -10.58
N GLY A 32 7.66 10.19 -11.86
CA GLY A 32 6.26 10.23 -12.30
C GLY A 32 5.39 9.13 -11.68
N ALA A 33 4.14 9.05 -12.11
CA ALA A 33 3.18 8.01 -11.70
C ALA A 33 2.80 7.96 -10.19
N PRO A 34 2.19 9.03 -9.63
CA PRO A 34 1.65 9.04 -8.27
C PRO A 34 0.88 7.78 -7.87
N ILE A 35 0.03 7.22 -8.74
CA ILE A 35 -0.77 6.02 -8.40
C ILE A 35 0.08 4.80 -7.98
N LEU A 36 1.32 4.68 -8.45
CA LEU A 36 2.22 3.60 -8.06
C LEU A 36 2.77 3.75 -6.63
N GLN A 37 2.73 4.97 -6.09
CA GLN A 37 3.21 5.33 -4.76
C GLN A 37 2.07 5.40 -3.72
N LEU A 38 0.82 5.58 -4.17
CA LEU A 38 -0.34 5.61 -3.29
C LEU A 38 -0.67 4.22 -2.73
N THR A 39 -0.95 4.18 -1.42
CA THR A 39 -1.52 2.98 -0.79
C THR A 39 -3.04 2.96 -0.99
N THR A 40 -3.53 1.97 -1.72
CA THR A 40 -4.95 1.72 -1.98
C THR A 40 -5.54 0.61 -1.10
N ALA A 41 -4.70 -0.16 -0.41
CA ALA A 41 -5.11 -1.22 0.51
C ALA A 41 -5.41 -0.64 1.92
N PRO A 42 -6.66 -0.67 2.42
CA PRO A 42 -7.01 -0.06 3.70
C PRO A 42 -6.25 -0.66 4.89
N ARG A 43 -6.10 -1.99 4.95
CA ARG A 43 -5.32 -2.65 6.02
C ARG A 43 -3.90 -2.09 6.11
N ALA A 44 -3.20 -1.97 4.98
CA ALA A 44 -1.85 -1.40 4.94
C ALA A 44 -1.86 0.07 5.35
N ALA A 45 -2.81 0.86 4.83
CA ALA A 45 -2.94 2.27 5.18
C ALA A 45 -3.18 2.49 6.69
N ALA A 46 -3.97 1.63 7.34
CA ALA A 46 -4.20 1.67 8.78
C ALA A 46 -2.97 1.28 9.61
N LEU A 47 -2.05 0.49 9.04
CA LEU A 47 -0.80 0.02 9.66
C LEU A 47 0.42 0.84 9.20
N GLY A 48 0.25 2.14 8.95
CA GLY A 48 1.35 3.02 8.58
C GLY A 48 1.97 2.74 7.20
N GLY A 49 1.26 2.03 6.32
CA GLY A 49 1.74 1.64 4.99
C GLY A 49 2.48 0.29 4.96
N ALA A 50 2.45 -0.48 6.05
CA ALA A 50 3.12 -1.76 6.13
C ALA A 50 2.42 -2.86 5.30
N LEU A 51 3.14 -3.37 4.30
CA LEU A 51 2.61 -4.34 3.33
C LEU A 51 3.67 -5.32 2.78
N THR A 52 4.97 -5.00 2.86
CA THR A 52 6.03 -5.77 2.19
C THR A 52 6.16 -7.23 2.66
N ALA A 53 5.92 -7.49 3.96
CA ALA A 53 5.90 -8.85 4.52
C ALA A 53 4.48 -9.44 4.66
N ALA A 54 3.46 -8.65 4.34
CA ALA A 54 2.06 -9.04 4.49
C ALA A 54 1.70 -10.20 3.57
N GLY A 55 0.69 -10.97 3.99
CA GLY A 55 0.04 -11.95 3.14
C GLY A 55 -1.27 -11.44 2.54
N GLY A 56 -1.87 -12.26 1.68
CA GLY A 56 -3.09 -11.98 0.94
C GLY A 56 -2.82 -11.32 -0.40
N VAL A 57 -3.88 -11.13 -1.18
CA VAL A 57 -3.79 -10.66 -2.57
C VAL A 57 -3.26 -9.23 -2.67
N THR A 58 -3.51 -8.39 -1.66
CA THR A 58 -3.03 -7.00 -1.64
C THR A 58 -1.51 -6.87 -1.52
N SER A 59 -0.80 -7.93 -1.10
CA SER A 59 0.66 -7.94 -1.01
C SER A 59 1.35 -7.62 -2.34
N ILE A 60 0.69 -7.90 -3.47
CA ILE A 60 1.24 -7.67 -4.82
C ILE A 60 1.58 -6.20 -5.09
N PHE A 61 0.93 -5.27 -4.38
CA PHE A 61 1.19 -3.83 -4.52
C PHE A 61 2.48 -3.37 -3.82
N ALA A 62 3.13 -4.25 -3.05
CA ALA A 62 4.41 -3.99 -2.41
C ALA A 62 5.45 -5.07 -2.69
N ASN A 63 5.07 -6.35 -2.71
CA ASN A 63 5.97 -7.49 -2.85
C ASN A 63 5.31 -8.65 -3.61
N PRO A 64 5.71 -8.94 -4.87
CA PRO A 64 5.11 -10.01 -5.65
C PRO A 64 5.28 -11.40 -5.01
N ALA A 65 6.32 -11.63 -4.18
CA ALA A 65 6.50 -12.89 -3.46
C ALA A 65 5.36 -13.21 -2.48
N GLY A 66 4.57 -12.20 -2.09
CA GLY A 66 3.38 -12.37 -1.25
C GLY A 66 2.22 -13.06 -1.96
N ALA A 67 2.19 -13.13 -3.30
CA ALA A 67 1.13 -13.80 -4.05
C ALA A 67 0.94 -15.27 -3.64
N ILE A 68 2.02 -15.94 -3.21
CA ILE A 68 1.98 -17.32 -2.72
C ILE A 68 1.18 -17.50 -1.41
N THR A 69 0.88 -16.41 -0.71
CA THR A 69 0.16 -16.47 0.58
C THR A 69 -1.35 -16.51 0.40
N VAL A 70 -1.85 -16.24 -0.81
CA VAL A 70 -3.23 -16.55 -1.19
C VAL A 70 -3.45 -18.05 -1.06
N ARG A 71 -4.54 -18.48 -0.45
CA ARG A 71 -4.80 -19.91 -0.19
C ARG A 71 -5.31 -20.65 -1.42
N HIS A 72 -6.45 -20.20 -1.94
CA HIS A 72 -7.09 -20.77 -3.13
C HIS A 72 -7.43 -19.66 -4.12
N LEU A 73 -8.41 -18.83 -3.78
CA LEU A 73 -8.82 -17.65 -4.54
C LEU A 73 -9.04 -16.50 -3.58
N GLU A 74 -8.48 -15.34 -3.88
CA GLU A 74 -8.72 -14.12 -3.12
C GLU A 74 -8.92 -12.94 -4.07
N VAL A 75 -9.98 -12.16 -3.85
CA VAL A 75 -10.32 -10.96 -4.60
C VAL A 75 -10.41 -9.79 -3.62
N GLN A 76 -9.75 -8.68 -3.92
CA GLN A 76 -9.83 -7.45 -3.15
C GLN A 76 -10.26 -6.29 -4.03
N LEU A 77 -11.13 -5.45 -3.48
CA LEU A 77 -11.49 -4.15 -4.00
C LEU A 77 -11.17 -3.11 -2.92
N GLY A 78 -10.59 -1.99 -3.33
CA GLY A 78 -10.26 -0.87 -2.45
C GLY A 78 -10.57 0.45 -3.13
N GLY A 79 -11.05 1.42 -2.37
CA GLY A 79 -11.41 2.74 -2.89
C GLY A 79 -11.23 3.82 -1.83
N GLN A 80 -10.91 5.02 -2.31
CA GLN A 80 -10.76 6.21 -1.48
C GLN A 80 -11.09 7.47 -2.28
N THR A 81 -11.70 8.42 -1.60
CA THR A 81 -11.80 9.80 -2.08
C THR A 81 -10.58 10.56 -1.58
N LEU A 82 -9.95 11.30 -2.48
CA LEU A 82 -8.82 12.19 -2.21
C LEU A 82 -9.34 13.63 -2.17
N PHE A 83 -8.41 14.59 -2.23
CA PHE A 83 -8.72 16.02 -2.23
C PHE A 83 -9.38 16.46 -3.56
N GLU A 84 -10.17 17.54 -3.52
CA GLU A 84 -10.80 18.16 -4.70
C GLU A 84 -11.63 17.21 -5.58
N GLY A 85 -12.24 16.18 -4.98
CA GLY A 85 -13.09 15.23 -5.71
C GLY A 85 -12.33 14.15 -6.47
N SER A 86 -11.00 14.15 -6.40
CA SER A 86 -10.15 13.08 -6.93
C SER A 86 -10.47 11.74 -6.28
N LYS A 87 -10.31 10.65 -7.02
CA LYS A 87 -10.62 9.29 -6.56
C LYS A 87 -9.47 8.37 -6.88
N ALA A 88 -9.15 7.47 -5.95
CA ALA A 88 -8.21 6.40 -6.22
C ALA A 88 -8.81 5.07 -5.77
N GLY A 89 -8.40 4.00 -6.44
CA GLY A 89 -8.82 2.67 -6.05
C GLY A 89 -7.92 1.58 -6.60
N SER A 90 -8.21 0.37 -6.16
CA SER A 90 -7.52 -0.82 -6.61
C SER A 90 -8.44 -2.02 -6.66
N MET A 91 -8.09 -2.94 -7.55
CA MET A 91 -8.62 -4.29 -7.58
C MET A 91 -7.44 -5.25 -7.61
N ALA A 92 -7.57 -6.37 -6.92
CA ALA A 92 -6.61 -7.45 -7.02
C ALA A 92 -7.32 -8.79 -7.01
N VAL A 93 -6.85 -9.73 -7.82
CA VAL A 93 -7.29 -11.14 -7.79
C VAL A 93 -6.06 -12.02 -7.73
N GLY A 94 -6.08 -13.02 -6.87
CA GLY A 94 -4.99 -13.95 -6.67
C GLY A 94 -5.51 -15.36 -6.62
N ILE A 95 -4.74 -16.28 -7.19
CA ILE A 95 -4.97 -17.71 -7.09
C ILE A 95 -3.68 -18.40 -6.69
N ARG A 96 -3.80 -19.51 -5.97
CA ARG A 96 -2.67 -20.38 -5.67
C ARG A 96 -2.96 -21.80 -6.10
N THR A 97 -2.02 -22.37 -6.85
CA THR A 97 -2.01 -23.77 -7.24
C THR A 97 -0.72 -24.42 -6.73
N ARG A 98 -0.84 -25.26 -5.70
CA ARG A 98 0.30 -25.95 -5.05
C ARG A 98 1.38 -24.95 -4.57
N SER A 99 2.55 -24.96 -5.20
CA SER A 99 3.71 -24.14 -4.85
C SER A 99 3.84 -22.88 -5.71
N VAL A 100 2.82 -22.57 -6.53
CA VAL A 100 2.79 -21.41 -7.42
C VAL A 100 1.61 -20.51 -7.06
N GLY A 101 1.87 -19.23 -6.83
CA GLY A 101 0.87 -18.18 -6.66
C GLY A 101 0.88 -17.25 -7.86
N LEU A 102 -0.29 -16.93 -8.39
CA LEU A 102 -0.48 -15.96 -9.46
C LEU A 102 -1.42 -14.87 -8.99
N ALA A 103 -1.18 -13.64 -9.39
CA ALA A 103 -2.06 -12.54 -9.06
C ALA A 103 -2.04 -11.43 -10.10
N LEU A 104 -3.19 -10.79 -10.27
CA LEU A 104 -3.40 -9.62 -11.10
C LEU A 104 -3.83 -8.46 -10.20
N GLY A 105 -3.19 -7.31 -10.35
CA GLY A 105 -3.51 -6.08 -9.65
C GLY A 105 -3.78 -4.94 -10.62
N ILE A 106 -4.78 -4.13 -10.32
CA ILE A 106 -5.12 -2.91 -11.03
C ILE A 106 -5.20 -1.79 -10.00
N ARG A 107 -4.62 -0.64 -10.32
CA ARG A 107 -4.79 0.62 -9.60
C ARG A 107 -5.22 1.70 -10.57
N TYR A 108 -6.09 2.59 -10.11
CA TYR A 108 -6.52 3.75 -10.87
C TYR A 108 -6.50 5.00 -10.00
N LEU A 109 -6.22 6.13 -10.63
CA LEU A 109 -6.30 7.46 -10.06
C LEU A 109 -7.02 8.37 -11.06
N ASP A 110 -8.12 8.95 -10.60
CA ASP A 110 -8.86 10.00 -11.30
C ASP A 110 -8.62 11.29 -10.55
N LEU A 111 -7.90 12.23 -11.16
CA LEU A 111 -7.61 13.55 -10.59
C LEU A 111 -8.72 14.57 -10.88
N GLY A 112 -9.80 14.14 -11.53
CA GLY A 112 -10.90 15.00 -11.95
C GLY A 112 -10.61 15.77 -13.23
N SER A 113 -11.47 16.76 -13.50
CA SER A 113 -11.36 17.65 -14.66
C SER A 113 -11.47 19.10 -14.22
N VAL A 114 -10.58 19.95 -14.72
CA VAL A 114 -10.64 21.40 -14.53
C VAL A 114 -10.91 22.08 -15.87
N ASP A 115 -11.59 23.23 -15.85
CA ASP A 115 -11.81 24.01 -17.05
C ASP A 115 -10.48 24.61 -17.51
N GLU A 116 -10.13 24.46 -18.79
CA GLU A 116 -8.92 25.04 -19.35
C GLU A 116 -9.09 26.57 -19.42
N VAL A 117 -8.13 27.29 -18.84
CA VAL A 117 -8.09 28.75 -18.86
C VAL A 117 -6.79 29.19 -19.52
N VAL A 118 -6.90 29.91 -20.63
CA VAL A 118 -5.75 30.50 -21.32
C VAL A 118 -5.55 31.93 -20.85
N CYS A 119 -4.30 32.28 -20.56
CA CYS A 119 -3.95 33.62 -20.12
C CYS A 119 -3.95 34.58 -21.31
N ASN A 120 -4.80 35.61 -21.24
CA ASN A 120 -4.86 36.67 -22.25
C ASN A 120 -4.15 37.92 -21.73
N GLY A 121 -2.81 37.90 -21.77
CA GLY A 121 -1.97 39.00 -21.30
C GLY A 121 -1.78 38.96 -19.78
N CYS A 122 -0.64 38.43 -19.33
CA CYS A 122 -0.32 38.11 -17.94
C CYS A 122 -0.59 39.26 -16.95
N GLY A 123 -1.73 39.19 -16.28
CA GLY A 123 -2.18 40.10 -15.22
C GLY A 123 -3.13 39.44 -14.21
N GLY A 124 -3.02 38.12 -14.02
CA GLY A 124 -3.80 37.38 -13.02
C GLY A 124 -5.23 36.97 -13.43
N SER A 125 -5.68 37.31 -14.64
CA SER A 125 -6.95 36.85 -15.21
C SER A 125 -6.72 36.04 -16.49
N GLY A 126 -7.61 35.08 -16.75
CA GLY A 126 -7.58 34.25 -17.97
C GLY A 126 -9.00 33.97 -18.47
N THR A 127 -9.12 33.59 -19.74
CA THR A 127 -10.40 33.23 -20.35
C THR A 127 -10.54 31.72 -20.43
N PRO A 128 -11.67 31.15 -19.96
CA PRO A 128 -11.99 29.75 -20.22
C PRO A 128 -12.02 29.48 -21.73
N THR A 129 -11.37 28.41 -22.18
CA THR A 129 -11.38 28.01 -23.59
C THR A 129 -12.63 27.21 -23.97
N GLY A 130 -13.39 26.77 -22.95
CA GLY A 130 -14.49 25.81 -23.11
C GLY A 130 -14.06 24.34 -23.15
N GLN A 131 -12.74 24.06 -23.14
CA GLN A 131 -12.21 22.71 -23.01
C GLN A 131 -12.02 22.32 -21.55
N ARG A 132 -11.93 21.00 -21.30
CA ARG A 132 -11.65 20.45 -19.96
C ARG A 132 -10.35 19.66 -19.96
N LEU A 133 -9.47 19.97 -19.01
CA LEU A 133 -8.26 19.22 -18.76
C LEU A 133 -8.57 18.16 -17.72
N SER A 134 -8.48 16.88 -18.10
CA SER A 134 -8.58 15.76 -17.17
C SER A 134 -7.24 15.04 -17.04
N ALA A 135 -7.00 14.47 -15.88
CA ALA A 135 -5.80 13.68 -15.61
C ALA A 135 -6.18 12.34 -14.99
N ASN A 136 -5.83 11.26 -15.67
CA ASN A 136 -6.17 9.90 -15.28
C ASN A 136 -4.94 9.02 -15.34
N GLU A 137 -4.75 8.19 -14.32
CA GLU A 137 -3.67 7.22 -14.26
C GLU A 137 -4.21 5.81 -14.02
N GLN A 138 -3.56 4.84 -14.65
CA GLN A 138 -3.85 3.43 -14.47
C GLN A 138 -2.56 2.65 -14.36
N ALA A 139 -2.54 1.65 -13.49
CA ALA A 139 -1.41 0.75 -13.33
C ALA A 139 -1.88 -0.70 -13.21
N PHE A 140 -1.27 -1.56 -14.00
CA PHE A 140 -1.52 -3.00 -14.03
C PHE A 140 -0.30 -3.72 -13.50
N ALA A 141 -0.50 -4.82 -12.78
CA ALA A 141 0.56 -5.69 -12.30
C ALA A 141 0.14 -7.15 -12.46
N LEU A 142 0.93 -7.93 -13.20
CA LEU A 142 0.80 -9.38 -13.27
C LEU A 142 1.97 -10.01 -12.51
N ALA A 143 1.67 -10.66 -11.40
CA ALA A 143 2.66 -11.23 -10.48
C ALA A 143 2.60 -12.75 -10.46
N GLY A 144 3.78 -13.38 -10.39
CA GLY A 144 3.95 -14.79 -10.11
C GLY A 144 4.93 -15.00 -8.96
N ALA A 145 4.65 -15.97 -8.10
CA ALA A 145 5.50 -16.33 -6.98
C ALA A 145 5.60 -17.84 -6.81
N VAL A 146 6.75 -18.29 -6.31
CA VAL A 146 7.00 -19.71 -6.01
C VAL A 146 7.46 -19.88 -4.57
N GLU A 147 7.02 -20.96 -3.93
CA GLU A 147 7.46 -21.34 -2.58
C GLU A 147 8.75 -22.17 -2.64
N LEU A 148 9.75 -21.77 -1.87
CA LEU A 148 11.06 -22.40 -1.71
C LEU A 148 11.31 -22.65 -0.21
N GLY A 149 10.79 -23.76 0.31
CA GLY A 149 10.90 -24.10 1.72
C GLY A 149 10.16 -23.10 2.62
N HIS A 150 10.89 -22.41 3.49
CA HIS A 150 10.31 -21.37 4.36
C HIS A 150 10.30 -19.97 3.74
N ALA A 151 10.78 -19.84 2.50
CA ALA A 151 10.79 -18.59 1.76
C ALA A 151 9.96 -18.69 0.48
N SER A 152 9.65 -17.55 -0.10
CA SER A 152 9.09 -17.43 -1.43
C SER A 152 9.79 -16.32 -2.19
N VAL A 153 9.89 -16.50 -3.49
CA VAL A 153 10.39 -15.50 -4.43
C VAL A 153 9.29 -15.19 -5.42
N GLY A 154 9.22 -13.95 -5.87
CA GLY A 154 8.23 -13.54 -6.85
C GLY A 154 8.73 -12.45 -7.76
N ALA A 155 8.11 -12.37 -8.93
CA ALA A 155 8.34 -11.36 -9.93
C ALA A 155 7.00 -10.84 -10.45
N ALA A 156 6.99 -9.61 -10.96
CA ALA A 156 5.85 -9.04 -11.64
C ALA A 156 6.28 -8.21 -12.83
N VAL A 157 5.42 -8.22 -13.85
CA VAL A 157 5.44 -7.25 -14.95
C VAL A 157 4.36 -6.23 -14.66
N ASN A 158 4.71 -4.95 -14.77
CA ASN A 158 3.79 -3.84 -14.54
C ASN A 158 3.68 -3.00 -15.80
N TYR A 159 2.50 -2.43 -16.01
CA TYR A 159 2.27 -1.43 -17.05
C TYR A 159 1.57 -0.23 -16.44
N TYR A 160 2.17 0.94 -16.58
CA TYR A 160 1.59 2.22 -16.19
C TYR A 160 1.14 2.97 -17.44
N SER A 161 -0.02 3.61 -17.35
CA SER A 161 -0.58 4.47 -18.38
C SER A 161 -1.13 5.73 -17.73
N THR A 162 -0.91 6.87 -18.38
CA THR A 162 -1.47 8.15 -17.98
C THR A 162 -2.04 8.88 -19.17
N THR A 163 -3.10 9.63 -18.93
CA THR A 163 -3.65 10.60 -19.87
C THR A 163 -3.71 11.93 -19.16
N LEU A 164 -3.10 12.95 -19.76
CA LEU A 164 -3.07 14.32 -19.26
C LEU A 164 -3.53 15.24 -20.38
N ALA A 165 -4.74 15.77 -20.24
CA ALA A 165 -5.42 16.50 -21.31
C ALA A 165 -5.49 15.65 -22.60
N GLU A 166 -4.90 16.12 -23.69
CA GLU A 166 -4.89 15.42 -24.99
C GLU A 166 -3.67 14.48 -25.16
N ALA A 167 -2.71 14.51 -24.24
CA ALA A 167 -1.51 13.70 -24.32
C ALA A 167 -1.68 12.40 -23.52
N SER A 168 -1.18 11.29 -24.06
CA SER A 168 -1.11 10.01 -23.36
C SER A 168 0.32 9.46 -23.37
N GLY A 169 0.62 8.66 -22.36
CA GLY A 169 1.91 8.01 -22.22
C GLY A 169 1.79 6.74 -21.40
N GLY A 170 2.72 5.82 -21.58
CA GLY A 170 2.78 4.61 -20.79
C GLY A 170 4.18 4.02 -20.72
N ALA A 171 4.41 3.17 -19.73
CA ALA A 171 5.69 2.53 -19.49
C ALA A 171 5.50 1.16 -18.86
N ALA A 172 6.26 0.18 -19.37
CA ALA A 172 6.37 -1.14 -18.77
C ALA A 172 7.54 -1.18 -17.77
N SER A 173 7.40 -1.94 -16.69
CA SER A 173 8.46 -2.14 -15.70
C SER A 173 8.42 -3.51 -15.05
N PHE A 174 9.52 -3.88 -14.41
CA PHE A 174 9.64 -5.15 -13.71
C PHE A 174 9.76 -4.93 -12.20
N SER A 175 9.12 -5.80 -11.42
CA SER A 175 9.26 -5.87 -9.97
C SER A 175 9.70 -7.26 -9.55
N ALA A 176 10.48 -7.35 -8.48
CA ALA A 176 10.90 -8.61 -7.88
C ALA A 176 10.85 -8.51 -6.36
N GLY A 177 10.69 -9.64 -5.69
CA GLY A 177 10.70 -9.65 -4.24
C GLY A 177 10.89 -11.04 -3.65
N VAL A 178 11.15 -11.04 -2.36
CA VAL A 178 11.33 -12.22 -1.53
C VAL A 178 10.52 -12.06 -0.26
N ARG A 179 10.02 -13.17 0.28
CA ARG A 179 9.31 -13.21 1.56
C ARG A 179 9.68 -14.48 2.31
N GLY A 180 10.03 -14.37 3.58
CA GLY A 180 10.46 -15.49 4.40
C GLY A 180 9.64 -15.61 5.68
N ARG A 181 9.26 -16.83 6.07
CA ARG A 181 8.79 -17.14 7.42
C ARG A 181 9.99 -17.57 8.25
N VAL A 182 10.48 -16.67 9.10
CA VAL A 182 11.59 -16.95 10.03
C VAL A 182 11.11 -17.89 11.15
N SER A 183 9.83 -17.77 11.54
CA SER A 183 9.13 -18.69 12.43
C SER A 183 7.64 -18.70 12.11
N ASP A 184 6.84 -19.45 12.86
CA ASP A 184 5.37 -19.39 12.77
C ASP A 184 4.78 -18.06 13.25
N ARG A 185 5.62 -17.21 13.86
CA ARG A 185 5.24 -15.90 14.40
C ARG A 185 5.80 -14.75 13.56
N LEU A 186 6.95 -14.92 12.93
CA LEU A 186 7.66 -13.83 12.25
C LEU A 186 7.77 -14.10 10.74
N ALA A 187 7.26 -13.16 9.96
CA ALA A 187 7.51 -13.06 8.53
C ALA A 187 8.31 -11.80 8.21
N ILE A 188 9.23 -11.91 7.26
CA ILE A 188 10.00 -10.79 6.71
C ILE A 188 9.85 -10.76 5.20
N GLY A 189 10.04 -9.60 4.59
CA GLY A 189 9.99 -9.46 3.14
C GLY A 189 10.84 -8.29 2.67
N ALA A 190 11.30 -8.40 1.43
CA ALA A 190 11.97 -7.32 0.73
C ALA A 190 11.56 -7.33 -0.74
N SER A 191 11.51 -6.16 -1.36
CA SER A 191 11.16 -6.05 -2.77
C SER A 191 11.84 -4.86 -3.44
N LEU A 192 11.97 -4.98 -4.76
CA LEU A 192 12.38 -3.92 -5.66
C LEU A 192 11.28 -3.80 -6.71
N GLN A 193 10.66 -2.63 -6.79
CA GLN A 193 9.51 -2.37 -7.65
C GLN A 193 9.84 -1.38 -8.76
N TYR A 194 9.16 -1.55 -9.89
CA TYR A 194 9.14 -0.64 -11.03
C TYR A 194 10.54 -0.31 -11.57
N VAL A 195 11.33 -1.37 -11.81
CA VAL A 195 12.63 -1.27 -12.47
C VAL A 195 12.42 -1.17 -13.98
N GLY A 196 13.00 -0.13 -14.58
CA GLY A 196 12.85 0.18 -15.99
C GLY A 196 11.56 0.94 -16.30
N GLY A 197 11.46 1.40 -17.55
CA GLY A 197 10.35 2.20 -18.04
C GLY A 197 10.48 3.68 -17.70
N ASP A 198 10.48 4.51 -18.73
CA ASP A 198 10.29 5.96 -18.62
C ASP A 198 8.95 6.28 -19.28
N VAL A 199 8.07 6.95 -18.55
CA VAL A 199 6.82 7.42 -19.15
C VAL A 199 7.10 8.69 -19.93
N ASN A 200 6.75 8.71 -21.21
CA ASN A 200 6.82 9.90 -22.04
C ASN A 200 5.40 10.42 -22.30
N VAL A 201 5.13 11.67 -21.90
CA VAL A 201 3.86 12.36 -22.16
C VAL A 201 4.18 13.67 -22.87
N GLY A 202 3.70 13.82 -24.10
CA GLY A 202 3.88 15.08 -24.85
C GLY A 202 5.34 15.48 -25.09
N GLY A 203 6.27 14.52 -25.16
CA GLY A 203 7.70 14.76 -25.37
C GLY A 203 8.54 14.86 -24.08
N PHE A 204 7.91 14.91 -22.91
CA PHE A 204 8.60 14.93 -21.62
C PHE A 204 8.66 13.52 -21.03
N GLY A 205 9.88 12.99 -20.87
CA GLY A 205 10.14 11.70 -20.25
C GLY A 205 10.38 11.82 -18.75
N ALA A 206 9.71 10.99 -17.95
CA ALA A 206 9.96 10.86 -16.51
C ALA A 206 10.14 9.37 -16.14
N PRO A 207 11.15 9.01 -15.34
CA PRO A 207 11.33 7.63 -14.90
C PRO A 207 10.19 7.18 -13.99
N LEU A 208 9.83 5.90 -14.06
CA LEU A 208 8.91 5.29 -13.10
C LEU A 208 9.49 5.31 -11.66
N PRO A 209 8.65 5.32 -10.62
CA PRO A 209 9.05 5.51 -9.24
C PRO A 209 9.66 4.23 -8.66
N ARG A 210 10.87 3.90 -9.10
CA ARG A 210 11.60 2.72 -8.62
C ARG A 210 11.63 2.73 -7.10
N THR A 211 11.08 1.70 -6.48
CA THR A 211 10.90 1.65 -5.03
C THR A 211 11.61 0.43 -4.44
N VAL A 212 12.47 0.65 -3.45
CA VAL A 212 13.02 -0.43 -2.61
C VAL A 212 12.18 -0.53 -1.36
N ARG A 213 11.79 -1.75 -0.96
CA ARG A 213 11.06 -1.98 0.29
C ARG A 213 11.63 -3.12 1.11
N ALA A 214 11.47 -3.02 2.42
CA ALA A 214 11.78 -4.08 3.37
C ALA A 214 10.81 -3.99 4.56
N GLY A 215 10.24 -5.11 4.99
CA GLY A 215 9.29 -5.11 6.10
C GLY A 215 9.21 -6.42 6.85
N ALA A 216 8.46 -6.40 7.95
CA ALA A 216 8.23 -7.55 8.83
C ALA A 216 6.80 -7.55 9.39
N GLU A 217 6.25 -8.75 9.62
CA GLU A 217 5.03 -8.98 10.40
C GLU A 217 5.34 -9.96 11.54
N LEU A 218 5.01 -9.58 12.77
CA LEU A 218 5.15 -10.40 13.97
C LEU A 218 3.78 -10.69 14.59
N ARG A 219 3.48 -11.97 14.79
CA ARG A 219 2.26 -12.48 15.44
C ARG A 219 2.66 -13.16 16.75
N PRO A 220 2.81 -12.42 17.86
CA PRO A 220 3.40 -12.94 19.10
C PRO A 220 2.62 -14.10 19.71
N LEU A 221 1.29 -14.11 19.56
CA LEU A 221 0.41 -15.17 20.07
C LEU A 221 0.46 -16.46 19.21
N GLY A 222 1.06 -16.38 18.02
CA GLY A 222 1.09 -17.48 17.06
C GLY A 222 -0.29 -17.84 16.50
N PRO A 223 -0.36 -18.90 15.69
CA PRO A 223 -1.60 -19.37 15.08
C PRO A 223 -2.53 -20.12 16.05
N SER A 224 -2.02 -20.55 17.21
CA SER A 224 -2.73 -21.43 18.17
C SER A 224 -3.74 -20.69 19.06
N HIS A 225 -3.69 -19.36 19.13
CA HIS A 225 -4.65 -18.57 19.90
C HIS A 225 -5.85 -18.22 19.02
N GLU A 226 -6.97 -18.91 19.26
CA GLU A 226 -8.15 -18.81 18.39
C GLU A 226 -9.05 -17.60 18.68
N ARG A 227 -8.93 -16.99 19.86
CA ARG A 227 -9.81 -15.88 20.29
C ARG A 227 -9.17 -14.49 20.22
N LEU A 228 -7.86 -14.40 20.38
CA LEU A 228 -7.15 -13.13 20.40
C LEU A 228 -6.17 -13.07 19.24
N HIS A 229 -6.38 -12.12 18.35
CA HIS A 229 -5.47 -11.78 17.27
C HIS A 229 -4.59 -10.61 17.71
N LEU A 230 -3.28 -10.77 17.58
CA LEU A 230 -2.32 -9.68 17.79
C LEU A 230 -1.26 -9.76 16.69
N LEU A 231 -1.00 -8.63 16.04
CA LEU A 231 -0.01 -8.51 15.00
C LEU A 231 0.68 -7.15 15.10
N PHE A 232 2.00 -7.16 14.94
CA PHE A 232 2.83 -5.98 14.73
C PHE A 232 3.36 -6.00 13.31
N ALA A 233 3.35 -4.86 12.64
CA ALA A 233 3.89 -4.70 11.30
C ALA A 233 4.85 -3.52 11.25
N ALA A 234 5.92 -3.64 10.47
CA ALA A 234 6.84 -2.55 10.18
C ALA A 234 7.33 -2.68 8.74
N ASP A 235 7.61 -1.54 8.11
CA ASP A 235 7.98 -1.45 6.70
C ASP A 235 8.82 -0.21 6.46
N TYR A 236 9.81 -0.35 5.60
CA TYR A 236 10.62 0.72 5.06
C TYR A 236 10.42 0.75 3.56
N ALA A 237 10.20 1.94 2.99
CA ALA A 237 10.06 2.15 1.56
C ALA A 237 10.84 3.39 1.13
N ALA A 238 11.69 3.26 0.13
CA ALA A 238 12.43 4.36 -0.48
C ALA A 238 12.16 4.39 -1.98
N VAL A 239 11.59 5.50 -2.45
CA VAL A 239 11.41 5.78 -3.88
C VAL A 239 12.68 6.48 -4.38
N ARG A 240 13.11 6.20 -5.61
CA ARG A 240 14.20 6.92 -6.25
C ARG A 240 13.92 8.43 -6.20
N GLY A 241 14.91 9.21 -5.79
CA GLY A 241 14.72 10.66 -5.65
C GLY A 241 13.69 10.99 -4.58
N ALA A 242 13.60 10.25 -3.49
CA ALA A 242 12.76 10.65 -2.36
C ALA A 242 13.38 10.19 -1.05
N PRO A 243 13.18 10.95 0.05
CA PRO A 243 13.54 10.48 1.37
C PRO A 243 12.81 9.17 1.71
N GLY A 244 13.52 8.29 2.41
CA GLY A 244 12.97 6.99 2.81
C GLY A 244 11.86 7.17 3.84
N ARG A 245 10.85 6.29 3.77
CA ARG A 245 9.71 6.26 4.69
C ARG A 245 9.76 5.00 5.54
N VAL A 246 9.58 5.15 6.83
CA VAL A 246 9.36 4.05 7.77
C VAL A 246 7.92 4.12 8.23
N GLY A 247 7.23 2.99 8.25
CA GLY A 247 5.89 2.89 8.78
C GLY A 247 5.67 1.59 9.51
N GLY A 248 4.67 1.54 10.36
CA GLY A 248 4.34 0.34 11.09
C GLY A 248 3.10 0.53 11.94
N GLY A 249 2.66 -0.53 12.60
CA GLY A 249 1.47 -0.48 13.42
C GLY A 249 1.19 -1.77 14.16
N VAL A 250 0.12 -1.72 14.93
CA VAL A 250 -0.43 -2.85 15.68
C VAL A 250 -1.85 -3.13 15.20
N GLU A 251 -2.17 -4.41 15.03
CA GLU A 251 -3.51 -4.93 14.77
C GLU A 251 -3.91 -5.82 15.95
N VAL A 252 -5.01 -5.48 16.60
CA VAL A 252 -5.57 -6.24 17.73
C VAL A 252 -6.97 -6.66 17.35
N GLY A 253 -7.31 -7.93 17.56
CA GLY A 253 -8.62 -8.43 17.22
C GLY A 253 -9.17 -9.49 18.14
N LEU A 254 -10.50 -9.56 18.16
CA LEU A 254 -11.26 -10.59 18.84
C LEU A 254 -11.91 -11.48 17.80
N ALA A 255 -11.60 -12.77 17.88
CA ALA A 255 -12.19 -13.81 17.05
C ALA A 255 -13.19 -14.62 17.87
N ASP A 256 -14.33 -14.90 17.25
CA ASP A 256 -15.29 -15.87 17.69
C ASP A 256 -15.24 -17.09 16.76
N PRO A 257 -14.61 -18.20 17.19
CA PRO A 257 -14.50 -19.40 16.38
C PRO A 257 -15.85 -20.02 15.99
N ALA A 258 -16.89 -19.85 16.82
CA ALA A 258 -18.21 -20.44 16.59
C ALA A 258 -18.92 -19.75 15.42
N THR A 259 -18.84 -18.42 15.35
CA THR A 259 -19.45 -17.62 14.27
C THR A 259 -18.49 -17.36 13.10
N GLN A 260 -17.20 -17.67 13.27
CA GLN A 260 -16.13 -17.34 12.33
C GLN A 260 -16.02 -15.83 12.05
N LEU A 261 -16.42 -15.03 13.05
CA LEU A 261 -16.31 -13.59 13.06
C LEU A 261 -14.96 -13.18 13.67
N LEU A 262 -14.27 -12.23 13.04
CA LEU A 262 -13.09 -11.57 13.56
C LEU A 262 -13.28 -10.06 13.41
N VAL A 263 -13.22 -9.35 14.54
CA VAL A 263 -13.23 -7.88 14.57
C VAL A 263 -11.82 -7.43 14.94
N VAL A 264 -11.25 -6.53 14.16
CA VAL A 264 -9.91 -5.98 14.39
C VAL A 264 -9.93 -4.46 14.47
N ALA A 265 -9.11 -3.92 15.36
CA ALA A 265 -8.75 -2.51 15.43
C ALA A 265 -7.26 -2.35 15.12
N ARG A 266 -6.91 -1.26 14.44
CA ARG A 266 -5.57 -0.99 13.94
C ARG A 266 -5.14 0.43 14.30
N LEU A 267 -3.90 0.54 14.77
CA LEU A 267 -3.21 1.80 14.99
C LEU A 267 -1.88 1.75 14.25
N GLY A 268 -1.62 2.75 13.42
CA GLY A 268 -0.38 2.86 12.66
C GLY A 268 0.33 4.18 12.88
N LEU A 269 1.64 4.14 12.68
CA LEU A 269 2.56 5.26 12.68
C LEU A 269 3.35 5.24 11.37
N ALA A 270 3.45 6.38 10.70
CA ALA A 270 4.28 6.56 9.52
C ALA A 270 5.20 7.76 9.71
N SER A 271 6.45 7.62 9.27
CA SER A 271 7.42 8.69 9.28
C SER A 271 7.05 9.75 8.26
N ARG A 272 7.42 10.98 8.62
CA ARG A 272 7.39 12.14 7.73
C ARG A 272 8.59 12.03 6.80
N ALA A 273 8.35 12.02 5.51
CA ALA A 273 9.35 12.16 4.46
C ALA A 273 9.18 13.55 3.83
N GLY A 274 9.58 14.60 4.59
CA GLY A 274 9.65 16.01 4.20
C GLY A 274 8.62 16.56 3.21
N GLY A 275 7.71 17.42 3.68
CA GLY A 275 6.85 18.27 2.82
C GLY A 275 5.49 18.58 3.46
N ASP A 276 4.79 19.60 2.94
CA ASP A 276 3.52 20.07 3.53
C ASP A 276 2.31 19.18 3.18
N PHE A 277 2.37 18.39 2.09
CA PHE A 277 1.29 17.48 1.64
C PHE A 277 1.18 16.17 2.44
N GLU A 278 1.92 16.06 3.54
CA GLU A 278 2.04 14.80 4.26
C GLU A 278 0.79 14.39 5.03
N THR A 279 0.54 13.08 5.01
CA THR A 279 -0.32 12.43 5.99
C THR A 279 0.25 12.63 7.38
N ARG A 280 -0.60 13.01 8.34
CA ARG A 280 -0.28 12.96 9.76
C ARG A 280 0.27 11.57 10.10
N PRO A 281 1.24 11.49 11.03
CA PRO A 281 1.95 10.26 11.31
C PRO A 281 1.02 9.15 11.82
N VAL A 282 -0.11 9.50 12.46
CA VAL A 282 -1.04 8.53 13.04
C VAL A 282 -2.13 8.13 12.04
N THR A 283 -2.29 6.82 11.86
CA THR A 283 -3.35 6.18 11.08
C THR A 283 -4.19 5.27 11.95
N LEU A 284 -5.48 5.16 11.65
CA LEU A 284 -6.42 4.31 12.36
C LEU A 284 -7.14 3.39 11.39
N GLY A 285 -7.60 2.23 11.87
CA GLY A 285 -8.46 1.40 11.05
C GLY A 285 -9.24 0.38 11.86
N VAL A 286 -10.30 -0.12 11.24
CA VAL A 286 -11.11 -1.21 11.75
C VAL A 286 -11.34 -2.22 10.64
N GLY A 287 -11.47 -3.48 11.00
CA GLY A 287 -11.75 -4.56 10.06
C GLY A 287 -12.75 -5.54 10.64
N LEU A 288 -13.62 -6.04 9.78
CA LEU A 288 -14.62 -7.04 10.10
C LEU A 288 -14.47 -8.18 9.11
N LYS A 289 -14.12 -9.37 9.60
CA LYS A 289 -14.03 -10.58 8.78
C LYS A 289 -15.10 -11.56 9.23
N PHE A 290 -15.96 -11.95 8.30
CA PHE A 290 -16.98 -12.96 8.51
C PHE A 290 -16.89 -14.00 7.40
N ARG A 291 -16.50 -15.23 7.79
CA ARG A 291 -16.31 -16.36 6.87
C ARG A 291 -15.30 -16.05 5.75
N GLN A 292 -15.78 -15.90 4.51
CA GLN A 292 -14.98 -15.61 3.32
C GLN A 292 -14.90 -14.10 3.02
N VAL A 293 -15.69 -13.26 3.69
CA VAL A 293 -15.78 -11.82 3.41
C VAL A 293 -15.06 -11.03 4.50
N SER A 294 -14.26 -10.05 4.10
CA SER A 294 -13.64 -9.06 4.98
C SER A 294 -13.95 -7.65 4.51
N LEU A 295 -14.35 -6.77 5.43
CA LEU A 295 -14.52 -5.35 5.20
C LEU A 295 -13.47 -4.61 6.03
N ASP A 296 -12.69 -3.75 5.39
CA ASP A 296 -11.66 -2.95 6.04
C ASP A 296 -11.91 -1.47 5.81
N TYR A 297 -11.77 -0.68 6.87
CA TYR A 297 -11.79 0.77 6.84
C TYR A 297 -10.50 1.32 7.42
N ALA A 298 -9.96 2.36 6.78
CA ALA A 298 -8.81 3.09 7.28
C ALA A 298 -9.01 4.59 7.20
N TYR A 299 -8.50 5.27 8.22
CA TYR A 299 -8.47 6.71 8.37
C TYR A 299 -7.03 7.19 8.49
N ALA A 300 -6.69 8.22 7.71
CA ALA A 300 -5.44 8.95 7.84
C ALA A 300 -5.73 10.45 7.72
N GLY A 301 -5.31 11.24 8.71
CA GLY A 301 -5.35 12.70 8.57
C GLY A 301 -4.20 13.21 7.72
N SER A 302 -4.34 14.39 7.12
CA SER A 302 -3.27 15.18 6.50
C SER A 302 -3.37 16.62 7.00
N ALA A 303 -2.26 17.35 6.98
CA ALA A 303 -2.26 18.78 7.32
C ALA A 303 -2.94 19.62 6.22
N LEU A 304 -2.65 19.32 4.95
CA LEU A 304 -3.20 20.04 3.80
C LEU A 304 -4.41 19.36 3.16
N LEU A 305 -4.41 18.02 3.06
CA LEU A 305 -5.44 17.28 2.30
C LEU A 305 -6.68 16.90 3.13
N GLY A 306 -6.75 17.35 4.38
CA GLY A 306 -7.83 16.97 5.31
C GLY A 306 -7.80 15.49 5.70
N SER A 307 -8.97 14.90 5.98
CA SER A 307 -9.09 13.49 6.33
C SER A 307 -9.25 12.60 5.11
N GLN A 308 -8.43 11.56 5.02
CA GLN A 308 -8.51 10.52 3.99
C GLN A 308 -9.18 9.28 4.56
N HIS A 309 -10.19 8.81 3.85
CA HIS A 309 -11.00 7.64 4.20
C HIS A 309 -10.83 6.58 3.12
N ARG A 310 -10.52 5.35 3.52
CA ARG A 310 -10.32 4.21 2.62
C ARG A 310 -11.25 3.09 3.03
N LEU A 311 -11.92 2.50 2.05
CA LEU A 311 -12.79 1.34 2.23
C LEU A 311 -12.29 0.21 1.34
N GLY A 312 -12.40 -1.01 1.84
CA GLY A 312 -12.02 -2.18 1.06
C GLY A 312 -12.84 -3.39 1.43
N LEU A 313 -13.10 -4.20 0.42
CA LEU A 313 -13.83 -5.45 0.49
C LEU A 313 -12.90 -6.54 -0.02
N THR A 314 -12.75 -7.61 0.75
CA THR A 314 -11.98 -8.79 0.35
C THR A 314 -12.86 -10.02 0.42
N PHE A 315 -12.89 -10.80 -0.65
CA PHE A 315 -13.44 -12.15 -0.67
C PHE A 315 -12.28 -13.13 -0.74
N ALA A 316 -12.23 -14.11 0.16
CA ALA A 316 -11.21 -15.15 0.20
C ALA A 316 -11.89 -16.51 0.32
N ASP A 317 -11.78 -17.31 -0.74
CA ASP A 317 -12.18 -18.70 -0.68
C ASP A 317 -11.20 -19.51 0.17
N ARG A 318 -11.73 -20.50 0.91
CA ARG A 318 -10.98 -21.23 1.93
C ARG A 318 -10.06 -22.30 1.36
#